data_AF-A0A8T4NKN6-F1
#
_entry.id   AF-A0A8T4NKN6-F1
#
_cell.length_a   1.000
_cell.length_b   1.000
_cell.length_c   1.000
_cell.angle_alpha   90.00
_cell.angle_beta   90.00
_cell.angle_gamma   90.00
#
_symmetry.space_group_name_H-M   'P 1'
#
loop_
_entity.id
_entity.type
_entity.pdbx_description
1 polymer ?
#
loop_
_entity_poly.entity_id
_entity_poly.type
_entity_poly.pdbx_seq_one_letter_code
_entity_poly.pdbx_strand_id
1 'polypeptide(L)'
;MSEIKFDYKNGQFFLEGVEGERFECRGVLPINDFRQPVNFYRINNNFGYVQGRINFFDSCDNNVVVSDQTEITIFNAKNSFISINNGALQVLPISEVEIVCARGLDLLKNKKIIYNIPKEVLKRERLKRKSHGELEKILIENYRLHPVQLREIEKSAKKNGIFYVSDGYNKYVFKYIGEEEKRVEAISEVAKNISYLFPAIKETTDGKSGVVLEDGTYVLEEFIRGKHNTKRDLSYFTKLGDYMATMHEQLLILVENHPNLGREFLTDAKHLSESNSVALGIDLSLAGLEGINSEISQFVELELSKEIKLLPEYLIHGDLNESNVMVTPNGFRFIDLEKIKMSKRICELESPLIFGGNMAIPFYLEGSLKSIIGGYNSSAKSPLSDKERKLSIDLIKYALVKNFVIRNIRRGEKANTKENLLANLSLLSKEDF
;
A
#
# COMPACT_ATOMS: atom_id res chain seq x y z
N MET A 1 21.85 -22.28 22.49
CA MET A 1 20.65 -23.03 22.89
C MET A 1 20.55 -22.97 24.40
N SER A 2 19.74 -22.06 24.94
CA SER A 2 19.39 -21.99 26.37
C SER A 2 18.06 -22.70 26.58
N GLU A 3 17.97 -23.51 27.64
CA GLU A 3 16.78 -24.24 28.04
C GLU A 3 15.65 -23.26 28.41
N ILE A 4 14.55 -23.29 27.67
CA ILE A 4 13.37 -22.45 27.89
C ILE A 4 12.48 -23.14 28.95
N LYS A 5 12.22 -22.48 30.07
CA LYS A 5 11.27 -22.95 31.08
C LYS A 5 9.84 -22.56 30.69
N PHE A 6 8.97 -23.55 30.57
CA PHE A 6 7.54 -23.39 30.33
C PHE A 6 6.80 -23.48 31.67
N ASP A 7 6.12 -22.40 32.10
CA ASP A 7 5.12 -22.49 33.19
C ASP A 7 3.75 -22.21 32.58
N TYR A 8 2.89 -23.23 32.54
CA TYR A 8 1.48 -23.10 32.15
C TYR A 8 0.65 -22.93 33.42
N LYS A 9 0.23 -21.70 33.71
CA LYS A 9 -0.75 -21.40 34.76
C LYS A 9 -1.81 -20.47 34.19
N ASN A 10 -3.08 -20.82 34.36
CA ASN A 10 -4.24 -19.97 34.04
C ASN A 10 -4.32 -19.45 32.58
N GLY A 11 -3.91 -20.23 31.57
CA GLY A 11 -3.99 -19.80 30.15
C GLY A 11 -2.93 -18.77 29.74
N GLN A 12 -1.85 -18.64 30.51
CA GLN A 12 -0.74 -17.76 30.22
C GLN A 12 0.50 -18.58 29.83
N PHE A 13 1.14 -18.18 28.73
CA PHE A 13 2.42 -18.68 28.27
C PHE A 13 3.47 -17.60 28.49
N PHE A 14 4.55 -17.95 29.18
CA PHE A 14 5.67 -17.04 29.43
C PHE A 14 6.90 -17.55 28.69
N LEU A 15 7.61 -16.62 28.05
CA LEU A 15 8.93 -16.88 27.49
C LEU A 15 9.86 -15.79 28.04
N GLU A 16 10.87 -16.17 28.83
CA GLU A 16 11.83 -15.21 29.37
C GLU A 16 13.04 -15.18 28.44
N GLY A 17 13.31 -14.01 27.85
CA GLY A 17 14.42 -13.79 26.94
C GLY A 17 15.77 -13.74 27.68
N VAL A 18 16.84 -13.87 26.91
CA VAL A 18 18.20 -13.60 27.42
C VAL A 18 18.25 -12.10 27.78
N GLU A 19 18.72 -11.76 29.00
CA GLU A 19 18.72 -10.42 29.63
C GLU A 19 17.50 -10.05 30.51
N GLY A 20 16.53 -10.94 30.72
CA GLY A 20 15.42 -10.71 31.66
C GLY A 20 14.23 -9.95 31.08
N GLU A 21 14.19 -9.72 29.76
CA GLU A 21 12.98 -9.27 29.07
C GLU A 21 11.93 -10.39 29.08
N ARG A 22 10.77 -10.12 29.68
CA ARG A 22 9.63 -11.06 29.69
C ARG A 22 8.78 -10.89 28.44
N PHE A 23 8.72 -11.94 27.63
CA PHE A 23 7.65 -12.13 26.65
C PHE A 23 6.45 -12.79 27.34
N GLU A 24 5.29 -12.18 27.18
CA GLU A 24 4.03 -12.70 27.69
C GLU A 24 3.06 -12.94 26.53
N CYS A 25 2.52 -14.15 26.45
CA CYS A 25 1.46 -14.51 25.53
C CYS A 25 0.29 -15.11 26.32
N ARG A 26 -0.91 -14.58 26.14
CA ARG A 26 -2.12 -15.12 26.77
C ARG A 26 -3.00 -15.79 25.74
N GLY A 27 -3.44 -17.02 26.01
CA GLY A 27 -4.26 -17.84 25.12
C GLY A 27 -5.34 -18.62 25.87
N VAL A 28 -6.55 -18.67 25.35
CA VAL A 28 -7.64 -19.52 25.87
C VAL A 28 -7.78 -20.76 24.99
N LEU A 29 -7.51 -21.94 25.55
CA LEU A 29 -7.63 -23.22 24.86
C LEU A 29 -9.11 -23.51 24.53
N PRO A 30 -9.49 -23.71 23.26
CA PRO A 30 -10.82 -24.20 22.93
C PRO A 30 -10.93 -25.71 23.18
N ILE A 31 -12.15 -26.15 23.52
CA ILE A 31 -12.56 -27.55 23.47
C ILE A 31 -12.68 -27.95 21.99
N ASN A 32 -11.85 -28.91 21.58
CA ASN A 32 -11.77 -29.58 20.29
C ASN A 32 -12.93 -29.36 19.30
N ASP A 33 -12.70 -28.53 18.28
CA ASP A 33 -13.30 -28.74 16.96
C ASP A 33 -12.33 -28.36 15.83
N PHE A 34 -11.73 -29.39 15.21
CA PHE A 34 -10.61 -29.26 14.27
C PHE A 34 -10.99 -28.58 12.94
N ARG A 35 -12.24 -28.16 12.74
CA ARG A 35 -12.76 -27.58 11.48
C ARG A 35 -13.07 -26.09 11.54
N GLN A 36 -12.80 -25.40 12.65
CA GLN A 36 -13.09 -23.97 12.72
C GLN A 36 -12.26 -23.16 11.71
N PRO A 37 -12.87 -22.14 11.05
CA PRO A 37 -12.15 -21.26 10.16
C PRO A 37 -11.09 -20.44 10.93
N VAL A 38 -10.04 -20.05 10.22
CA VAL A 38 -8.96 -19.22 10.75
C VAL A 38 -9.08 -17.82 10.15
N ASN A 39 -9.06 -16.80 10.99
CA ASN A 39 -9.10 -15.41 10.58
C ASN A 39 -7.70 -14.91 10.29
N PHE A 40 -7.52 -14.27 9.13
CA PHE A 40 -6.33 -13.48 8.83
C PHE A 40 -6.54 -12.03 9.28
N TYR A 41 -5.59 -11.52 10.07
CA TYR A 41 -5.51 -10.13 10.48
C TYR A 41 -4.18 -9.52 10.09
N ARG A 42 -4.23 -8.24 9.72
CA ARG A 42 -3.06 -7.36 9.63
C ARG A 42 -3.28 -6.20 10.57
N ILE A 43 -2.38 -6.03 11.53
CA ILE A 43 -2.37 -4.91 12.47
C ILE A 43 -0.98 -4.28 12.37
N ASN A 44 -0.88 -3.14 11.68
CA ASN A 44 0.38 -2.51 11.30
C ASN A 44 1.29 -3.48 10.51
N ASN A 45 2.48 -3.77 11.05
CA ASN A 45 3.44 -4.74 10.50
C ASN A 45 3.34 -6.11 11.19
N ASN A 46 2.26 -6.39 11.92
CA ASN A 46 2.02 -7.69 12.52
C ASN A 46 0.90 -8.41 11.77
N PHE A 47 1.09 -9.71 11.56
CA PHE A 47 0.20 -10.58 10.81
C PHE A 47 -0.23 -11.74 11.70
N GLY A 48 -1.51 -12.11 11.65
CA GLY A 48 -2.06 -13.19 12.47
C GLY A 48 -3.00 -14.09 11.69
N TYR A 49 -2.81 -15.39 11.80
CA TYR A 49 -3.72 -16.46 11.36
C TYR A 49 -4.26 -17.13 12.63
N VAL A 50 -5.43 -16.70 13.11
CA VAL A 50 -5.95 -17.12 14.44
C VAL A 50 -7.41 -17.54 14.38
N GLN A 51 -7.86 -18.50 15.19
CA GLN A 51 -9.26 -18.94 15.17
C GLN A 51 -10.24 -17.85 15.67
N GLY A 52 -9.82 -16.97 16.57
CA GLY A 52 -10.65 -15.86 17.04
C GLY A 52 -10.02 -14.49 16.85
N ARG A 53 -9.57 -13.84 17.92
CA ARG A 53 -9.03 -12.47 17.93
C ARG A 53 -7.57 -12.46 18.33
N ILE A 54 -6.83 -11.49 17.77
CA ILE A 54 -5.45 -11.23 18.15
C ILE A 54 -5.27 -9.74 18.46
N ASN A 55 -4.58 -9.45 19.55
CA ASN A 55 -4.17 -8.12 19.94
C ASN A 55 -2.65 -8.07 20.12
N PHE A 56 -2.05 -7.00 19.65
CA PHE A 56 -0.64 -6.67 19.84
C PHE A 56 -0.57 -5.43 20.71
N PHE A 57 0.19 -5.49 21.81
CA PHE A 57 0.39 -4.37 22.72
C PHE A 57 1.87 -4.04 22.87
N ASP A 58 2.12 -2.87 23.48
CA ASP A 58 3.46 -2.33 23.69
C ASP A 58 4.27 -2.26 22.39
N SER A 59 5.57 -2.57 22.43
CA SER A 59 6.48 -2.39 21.30
C SER A 59 6.42 -3.52 20.27
N CYS A 60 5.26 -4.14 20.04
CA CYS A 60 5.13 -5.23 19.08
C CYS A 60 5.29 -4.79 17.61
N ASP A 61 6.30 -5.29 16.90
CA ASP A 61 6.54 -4.95 15.49
C ASP A 61 7.09 -6.13 14.69
N ASN A 62 6.68 -6.25 13.43
CA ASN A 62 7.24 -7.21 12.47
C ASN A 62 7.09 -8.69 12.86
N ASN A 63 5.89 -9.12 13.28
CA ASN A 63 5.63 -10.50 13.68
C ASN A 63 4.64 -11.21 12.74
N VAL A 64 4.75 -12.54 12.68
CA VAL A 64 3.73 -13.43 12.08
C VAL A 64 3.28 -14.44 13.13
N VAL A 65 1.99 -14.48 13.43
CA VAL A 65 1.40 -15.37 14.42
C VAL A 65 0.49 -16.39 13.75
N VAL A 66 0.65 -17.67 14.05
CA VAL A 66 -0.25 -18.74 13.60
C VAL A 66 -0.77 -19.48 14.83
N SER A 67 -2.08 -19.53 15.00
CA SER A 67 -2.63 -20.14 16.20
C SER A 67 -4.04 -20.70 16.08
N ASP A 68 -4.28 -21.76 16.85
CA ASP A 68 -5.60 -22.36 17.06
C ASP A 68 -6.40 -21.72 18.21
N GLN A 69 -5.86 -20.71 18.90
CA GLN A 69 -6.53 -20.09 20.05
C GLN A 69 -7.60 -19.08 19.61
N THR A 70 -8.65 -18.94 20.43
CA THR A 70 -9.76 -18.01 20.17
C THR A 70 -9.46 -16.58 20.60
N GLU A 71 -8.53 -16.38 21.53
CA GLU A 71 -8.10 -15.05 21.96
C GLU A 71 -6.61 -15.10 22.23
N ILE A 72 -5.87 -14.20 21.59
CA ILE A 72 -4.41 -14.11 21.70
C ILE A 72 -4.04 -12.68 21.98
N THR A 73 -3.19 -12.53 23.00
CA THR A 73 -2.54 -11.25 23.27
C THR A 73 -1.04 -11.43 23.28
N ILE A 74 -0.34 -10.63 22.49
CA ILE A 74 1.12 -10.62 22.38
C ILE A 74 1.66 -9.29 22.90
N PHE A 75 2.66 -9.36 23.77
CA PHE A 75 3.37 -8.20 24.34
C PHE A 75 4.86 -8.23 23.97
N ASN A 76 5.43 -7.07 23.62
CA ASN A 76 6.88 -6.84 23.41
C ASN A 76 7.60 -7.80 22.44
N ALA A 77 6.88 -8.41 21.50
CA ALA A 77 7.47 -9.29 20.49
C ALA A 77 7.95 -8.51 19.26
N LYS A 78 9.16 -8.79 18.78
CA LYS A 78 9.66 -8.22 17.52
C LYS A 78 10.28 -9.28 16.63
N ASN A 79 10.15 -9.10 15.31
CA ASN A 79 10.84 -9.90 14.30
C ASN A 79 10.66 -11.42 14.48
N SER A 80 9.48 -11.85 14.93
CA SER A 80 9.23 -13.23 15.35
C SER A 80 8.14 -13.90 14.53
N PHE A 81 8.33 -15.18 14.23
CA PHE A 81 7.26 -16.11 13.93
C PHE A 81 6.82 -16.79 15.22
N ILE A 82 5.54 -16.70 15.55
CA ILE A 82 4.96 -17.24 16.78
C ILE A 82 3.90 -18.26 16.38
N SER A 83 4.09 -19.51 16.78
CA SER A 83 3.10 -20.56 16.60
C SER A 83 2.56 -21.04 17.93
N ILE A 84 1.23 -21.08 18.06
CA ILE A 84 0.54 -21.57 19.25
C ILE A 84 -0.47 -22.62 18.82
N ASN A 85 -0.20 -23.88 19.11
CA ASN A 85 -1.03 -25.00 18.67
C ASN A 85 -1.15 -26.05 19.78
N ASN A 86 -2.35 -26.52 20.08
CA ASN A 86 -2.64 -27.50 21.12
C ASN A 86 -1.99 -27.16 22.48
N GLY A 87 -1.95 -25.87 22.83
CA GLY A 87 -1.34 -25.40 24.07
C GLY A 87 0.19 -25.43 24.10
N ALA A 88 0.86 -25.66 22.95
CA ALA A 88 2.30 -25.49 22.82
C ALA A 88 2.61 -24.16 22.13
N LEU A 89 3.54 -23.39 22.71
CA LEU A 89 4.08 -22.16 22.13
C LEU A 89 5.47 -22.44 21.54
N GLN A 90 5.68 -22.05 20.29
CA GLN A 90 6.99 -22.02 19.65
C GLN A 90 7.22 -20.66 19.01
N VAL A 91 8.42 -20.10 19.24
CA VAL A 91 8.87 -18.84 18.67
C VAL A 91 10.11 -19.11 17.83
N LEU A 92 10.11 -18.64 16.58
CA LEU A 92 11.22 -18.74 15.64
C LEU A 92 11.60 -17.35 15.11
N PRO A 93 12.87 -17.12 14.72
CA PRO A 93 13.24 -15.92 13.99
C PRO A 93 12.46 -15.82 12.68
N ILE A 94 11.93 -14.63 12.38
CA ILE A 94 11.17 -14.43 11.13
C ILE A 94 12.03 -14.51 9.87
N SER A 95 13.35 -14.40 10.02
CA SER A 95 14.34 -14.54 8.95
C SER A 95 14.46 -15.96 8.41
N GLU A 96 14.01 -16.99 9.14
CA GLU A 96 14.03 -18.39 8.69
C GLU A 96 12.83 -18.70 7.77
N VAL A 97 12.71 -17.96 6.65
CA VAL A 97 11.51 -17.90 5.79
C VAL A 97 10.98 -19.27 5.39
N GLU A 98 11.84 -20.16 4.88
CA GLU A 98 11.42 -21.48 4.40
C GLU A 98 10.84 -22.35 5.51
N ILE A 99 11.53 -22.38 6.67
CA ILE A 99 11.10 -23.13 7.85
C ILE A 99 9.78 -22.56 8.37
N VAL A 100 9.68 -21.22 8.46
CA VAL A 100 8.49 -20.52 8.93
C VAL A 100 7.30 -20.76 7.99
N CYS A 101 7.49 -20.68 6.67
CA CYS A 101 6.43 -20.93 5.70
C CYS A 101 5.96 -22.39 5.74
N ALA A 102 6.88 -23.35 5.84
CA ALA A 102 6.55 -24.78 5.98
C ALA A 102 5.75 -25.05 7.26
N ARG A 103 6.17 -24.47 8.40
CA ARG A 103 5.45 -24.54 9.68
C ARG A 103 4.05 -23.93 9.58
N GLY A 104 3.94 -22.75 8.97
CA GLY A 104 2.65 -22.10 8.72
C GLY A 104 1.72 -22.95 7.87
N LEU A 105 2.23 -23.52 6.76
CA LEU A 105 1.50 -24.44 5.90
C LEU A 105 1.00 -25.67 6.69
N ASP A 106 1.86 -26.32 7.47
CA ASP A 106 1.47 -27.51 8.23
C ASP A 106 0.33 -27.25 9.21
N LEU A 107 0.33 -26.08 9.85
CA LEU A 107 -0.72 -25.67 10.78
C LEU A 107 -2.03 -25.27 10.08
N LEU A 108 -1.95 -24.75 8.85
CA LEU A 108 -3.08 -24.12 8.16
C LEU A 108 -3.66 -24.93 6.99
N LYS A 109 -2.96 -25.94 6.45
CA LYS A 109 -3.33 -26.66 5.20
C LYS A 109 -4.74 -27.26 5.18
N ASN A 110 -5.28 -27.61 6.34
CA ASN A 110 -6.62 -28.20 6.47
C ASN A 110 -7.66 -27.20 7.01
N LYS A 111 -7.33 -25.90 7.06
CA LYS A 111 -8.16 -24.84 7.61
C LYS A 111 -8.68 -23.93 6.50
N LYS A 112 -9.94 -23.51 6.62
CA LYS A 112 -10.48 -22.44 5.79
C LYS A 112 -10.02 -21.09 6.35
N ILE A 113 -9.29 -20.31 5.56
CA ILE A 113 -8.87 -18.96 5.96
C ILE A 113 -9.91 -17.92 5.54
N ILE A 114 -10.24 -17.02 6.46
CA ILE A 114 -11.08 -15.85 6.23
C ILE A 114 -10.16 -14.62 6.19
N TYR A 115 -9.99 -14.06 5.00
CA TYR A 115 -9.21 -12.84 4.81
C TYR A 115 -10.07 -11.60 5.09
N ASN A 116 -9.86 -10.99 6.26
CA ASN A 116 -10.59 -9.80 6.64
C ASN A 116 -10.06 -8.58 5.88
N ILE A 117 -10.96 -7.83 5.23
CA ILE A 117 -10.61 -6.56 4.60
C ILE A 117 -10.37 -5.53 5.72
N PRO A 118 -9.23 -4.79 5.70
CA PRO A 118 -8.98 -3.75 6.70
C PRO A 118 -10.12 -2.74 6.79
N LYS A 119 -10.43 -2.28 8.00
CA LYS A 119 -11.57 -1.37 8.26
C LYS A 119 -11.46 -0.08 7.46
N GLU A 120 -10.25 0.45 7.32
CA GLU A 120 -9.92 1.67 6.59
C GLU A 120 -10.20 1.53 5.09
N VAL A 121 -9.97 0.34 4.54
CA VAL A 121 -10.31 0.02 3.14
C VAL A 121 -11.83 -0.05 2.99
N LEU A 122 -12.53 -0.75 3.89
CA LEU A 122 -13.98 -0.84 3.86
C LEU A 122 -14.67 0.53 4.01
N LYS A 123 -14.14 1.42 4.86
CA LYS A 123 -14.65 2.80 4.99
C LYS A 123 -14.57 3.55 3.67
N ARG A 124 -13.41 3.52 2.99
CA ARG A 124 -13.21 4.18 1.69
C ARG A 124 -14.07 3.57 0.57
N GLU A 125 -14.31 2.27 0.60
CA GLU A 125 -15.16 1.58 -0.39
C GLU A 125 -16.67 1.74 -0.10
N ARG A 126 -17.05 2.29 1.05
CA ARG A 126 -18.45 2.43 1.50
C ARG A 126 -18.77 3.86 1.96
N LEU A 127 -18.32 4.85 1.19
CA LEU A 127 -18.69 6.25 1.40
C LEU A 127 -20.21 6.42 1.28
N LYS A 128 -20.77 7.39 2.01
CA LYS A 128 -22.23 7.61 2.01
C LYS A 128 -22.66 8.21 0.68
N ARG A 129 -23.72 7.66 0.09
CA ARG A 129 -24.22 8.17 -1.20
C ARG A 129 -24.82 9.55 -1.00
N LYS A 130 -24.32 10.53 -1.76
CA LYS A 130 -24.78 11.91 -1.75
C LYS A 130 -25.86 12.12 -2.80
N SER A 131 -26.95 12.81 -2.42
CA SER A 131 -28.01 13.14 -3.38
C SER A 131 -27.59 14.31 -4.27
N HIS A 132 -28.20 14.43 -5.46
CA HIS A 132 -27.91 15.55 -6.37
C HIS A 132 -28.15 16.91 -5.70
N GLY A 133 -29.31 17.09 -5.05
CA GLY A 133 -29.65 18.34 -4.37
C GLY A 133 -28.74 18.66 -3.17
N GLU A 134 -28.24 17.65 -2.47
CA GLU A 134 -27.24 17.84 -1.41
C GLU A 134 -25.93 18.38 -1.97
N LEU A 135 -25.44 17.79 -3.07
CA LEU A 135 -24.21 18.21 -3.74
C LEU A 135 -24.33 19.62 -4.34
N GLU A 136 -25.44 19.94 -5.01
CA GLU A 136 -25.70 21.29 -5.52
C GLU A 136 -25.68 22.33 -4.40
N LYS A 137 -26.35 22.04 -3.28
CA LYS A 137 -26.37 22.91 -2.11
C LYS A 137 -24.96 23.14 -1.57
N ILE A 138 -24.17 22.08 -1.39
CA ILE A 138 -22.77 22.18 -0.93
C ILE A 138 -21.94 23.07 -1.86
N LEU A 139 -22.06 22.90 -3.18
CA LEU A 139 -21.31 23.67 -4.19
C LEU A 139 -21.71 25.15 -4.19
N ILE A 140 -23.00 25.46 -4.06
CA ILE A 140 -23.49 26.84 -4.00
C ILE A 140 -23.02 27.52 -2.71
N GLU A 141 -23.23 26.87 -1.56
CA GLU A 141 -22.95 27.46 -0.26
C GLU A 141 -21.45 27.67 -0.02
N ASN A 142 -20.61 26.71 -0.39
CA ASN A 142 -19.18 26.74 -0.06
C ASN A 142 -18.30 27.29 -1.18
N TYR A 143 -18.74 27.26 -2.44
CA TYR A 143 -17.93 27.70 -3.59
C TYR A 143 -18.59 28.78 -4.44
N ARG A 144 -19.82 29.20 -4.11
CA ARG A 144 -20.67 30.08 -4.95
C ARG A 144 -20.79 29.56 -6.39
N LEU A 145 -20.80 28.23 -6.53
CA LEU A 145 -20.81 27.56 -7.81
C LEU A 145 -22.22 27.03 -8.08
N HIS A 146 -22.87 27.56 -9.11
CA HIS A 146 -24.15 27.05 -9.60
C HIS A 146 -23.91 26.04 -10.73
N PRO A 147 -23.96 24.73 -10.47
CA PRO A 147 -23.65 23.73 -11.50
C PRO A 147 -24.74 23.71 -12.58
N VAL A 148 -24.31 23.76 -13.84
CA VAL A 148 -25.13 23.45 -15.02
C VAL A 148 -25.10 21.95 -15.32
N GLN A 149 -23.98 21.30 -15.01
CA GLN A 149 -23.84 19.85 -15.06
C GLN A 149 -23.23 19.34 -13.77
N LEU A 150 -23.87 18.35 -13.17
CA LEU A 150 -23.37 17.63 -12.01
C LEU A 150 -23.69 16.15 -12.18
N ARG A 151 -22.66 15.31 -12.28
CA ARG A 151 -22.80 13.87 -12.43
C ARG A 151 -21.65 13.12 -11.78
N GLU A 152 -21.92 11.93 -11.32
CA GLU A 152 -20.89 11.02 -10.82
C GLU A 152 -19.98 10.56 -11.97
N ILE A 153 -18.66 10.50 -11.72
CA ILE A 153 -17.69 9.94 -12.68
C ILE A 153 -17.60 8.44 -12.41
N GLU A 154 -18.45 7.65 -13.06
CA GLU A 154 -18.54 6.22 -12.79
C GLU A 154 -17.66 5.36 -13.73
N LYS A 155 -16.89 4.43 -13.15
CA LYS A 155 -16.46 3.18 -13.80
C LYS A 155 -16.25 1.97 -12.86
N SER A 156 -16.52 2.07 -11.55
CA SER A 156 -16.68 0.87 -10.72
C SER A 156 -17.70 1.11 -9.63
N ALA A 157 -18.56 0.12 -9.38
CA ALA A 157 -19.70 0.15 -8.45
C ALA A 157 -19.32 0.30 -6.95
N LYS A 158 -18.12 0.81 -6.65
CA LYS A 158 -17.48 0.81 -5.32
C LYS A 158 -16.88 2.15 -4.89
N LYS A 159 -17.06 3.24 -5.66
CA LYS A 159 -16.53 4.56 -5.30
C LYS A 159 -17.62 5.64 -5.39
N ASN A 160 -18.49 5.68 -4.40
CA ASN A 160 -19.22 6.91 -4.09
C ASN A 160 -18.18 8.01 -3.82
N GLY A 161 -18.35 9.22 -4.34
CA GLY A 161 -17.55 10.38 -3.90
C GLY A 161 -16.59 10.99 -4.92
N ILE A 162 -16.78 10.79 -6.23
CA ILE A 162 -16.10 11.58 -7.29
C ILE A 162 -17.13 12.09 -8.30
N PHE A 163 -17.26 13.41 -8.41
CA PHE A 163 -18.29 14.06 -9.20
C PHE A 163 -17.69 15.04 -10.20
N TYR A 164 -18.14 14.94 -11.44
CA TYR A 164 -17.91 15.94 -12.46
C TYR A 164 -18.85 17.12 -12.24
N VAL A 165 -18.30 18.33 -12.23
CA VAL A 165 -19.04 19.57 -12.05
C VAL A 165 -18.69 20.54 -13.19
N SER A 166 -19.69 21.19 -13.77
CA SER A 166 -19.48 22.31 -14.69
C SER A 166 -20.49 23.43 -14.43
N ASP A 167 -20.02 24.66 -14.41
CA ASP A 167 -20.83 25.89 -14.31
C ASP A 167 -21.17 26.49 -15.69
N GLY A 168 -20.90 25.75 -16.78
CA GLY A 168 -21.05 26.20 -18.16
C GLY A 168 -19.78 26.81 -18.77
N TYR A 169 -18.85 27.31 -17.95
CA TYR A 169 -17.60 27.92 -18.39
C TYR A 169 -16.39 27.06 -18.00
N ASN A 170 -16.33 26.74 -16.72
CA ASN A 170 -15.31 25.94 -16.07
C ASN A 170 -15.80 24.52 -15.81
N LYS A 171 -14.82 23.65 -15.58
CA LYS A 171 -15.04 22.23 -15.30
C LYS A 171 -14.20 21.87 -14.09
N TYR A 172 -14.78 21.12 -13.18
CA TYR A 172 -14.18 20.72 -11.93
C TYR A 172 -14.45 19.25 -11.62
N VAL A 173 -13.68 18.72 -10.68
CA VAL A 173 -13.93 17.44 -10.03
C VAL A 173 -14.15 17.69 -8.55
N PHE A 174 -15.35 17.41 -8.05
CA PHE A 174 -15.63 17.43 -6.62
C PHE A 174 -15.45 16.02 -6.06
N LYS A 175 -14.47 15.82 -5.17
CA LYS A 175 -14.10 14.47 -4.73
C LYS A 175 -13.71 14.36 -3.27
N TYR A 176 -13.94 13.18 -2.71
CA TYR A 176 -13.48 12.80 -1.38
C TYR A 176 -11.96 12.61 -1.35
N ILE A 177 -11.29 13.22 -0.37
CA ILE A 177 -9.82 13.10 -0.18
C ILE A 177 -9.46 12.28 1.06
N GLY A 178 -10.17 12.46 2.18
CA GLY A 178 -9.83 11.79 3.44
C GLY A 178 -10.51 12.39 4.68
N GLU A 179 -10.37 11.73 5.84
CA GLU A 179 -10.91 12.20 7.13
C GLU A 179 -10.00 13.26 7.80
N GLU A 180 -8.70 13.28 7.49
CA GLU A 180 -7.70 14.13 8.17
C GLU A 180 -7.58 15.50 7.51
N GLU A 181 -8.23 16.53 8.07
CA GLU A 181 -8.22 17.90 7.54
C GLU A 181 -6.81 18.45 7.28
N LYS A 182 -5.88 18.27 8.22
CA LYS A 182 -4.49 18.74 8.06
C LYS A 182 -3.80 18.14 6.83
N ARG A 183 -4.07 16.86 6.55
CA ARG A 183 -3.55 16.17 5.37
C ARG A 183 -4.17 16.72 4.09
N VAL A 184 -5.45 17.09 4.12
CA VAL A 184 -6.11 17.74 2.96
C VAL A 184 -5.53 19.12 2.69
N GLU A 185 -5.31 19.93 3.73
CA GLU A 185 -4.65 21.23 3.60
C GLU A 185 -3.22 21.08 3.05
N ALA A 186 -2.47 20.08 3.51
CA ALA A 186 -1.15 19.76 2.97
C ALA A 186 -1.19 19.37 1.47
N ILE A 187 -2.18 18.56 1.05
CA ILE A 187 -2.38 18.22 -0.36
C ILE A 187 -2.70 19.47 -1.20
N SER A 188 -3.52 20.37 -0.66
CA SER A 188 -3.86 21.64 -1.30
C SER A 188 -2.64 22.54 -1.49
N GLU A 189 -1.76 22.62 -0.49
CA GLU A 189 -0.51 23.37 -0.58
C GLU A 189 0.39 22.81 -1.70
N VAL A 190 0.47 21.49 -1.84
CA VAL A 190 1.19 20.83 -2.96
C VAL A 190 0.57 21.21 -4.30
N ALA A 191 -0.76 21.07 -4.43
CA ALA A 191 -1.48 21.37 -5.66
C ALA A 191 -1.37 22.85 -6.08
N LYS A 192 -1.35 23.76 -5.10
CA LYS A 192 -1.24 25.21 -5.30
C LYS A 192 0.14 25.60 -5.82
N ASN A 193 1.20 25.09 -5.18
CA ASN A 193 2.58 25.45 -5.52
C ASN A 193 3.08 24.75 -6.80
N ILE A 194 2.51 23.61 -7.17
CA ILE A 194 2.95 22.81 -8.32
C ILE A 194 1.78 22.58 -9.31
N SER A 195 1.01 23.63 -9.55
CA SER A 195 -0.23 23.59 -10.36
C SER A 195 -0.04 23.22 -11.83
N TYR A 196 1.18 23.29 -12.36
CA TYR A 196 1.46 22.83 -13.72
C TYR A 196 1.57 21.31 -13.84
N LEU A 197 1.89 20.60 -12.75
CA LEU A 197 1.88 19.13 -12.69
C LEU A 197 0.57 18.59 -12.10
N PHE A 198 -0.01 19.28 -11.12
CA PHE A 198 -1.17 18.79 -10.38
C PHE A 198 -2.43 19.63 -10.62
N PRO A 199 -3.65 19.09 -10.46
CA PRO A 199 -4.87 19.88 -10.54
C PRO A 199 -4.92 20.89 -9.40
N ALA A 200 -5.18 22.16 -9.73
CA ALA A 200 -5.34 23.19 -8.70
C ALA A 200 -6.59 22.90 -7.85
N ILE A 201 -6.49 23.05 -6.53
CA ILE A 201 -7.62 22.96 -5.62
C ILE A 201 -8.24 24.35 -5.45
N LYS A 202 -9.55 24.45 -5.66
CA LYS A 202 -10.31 25.67 -5.45
C LYS A 202 -10.64 25.79 -3.96
N GLU A 203 -10.26 26.92 -3.37
CA GLU A 203 -10.61 27.26 -1.98
C GLU A 203 -12.11 27.54 -1.86
N THR A 204 -12.68 27.21 -0.71
CA THR A 204 -14.05 27.57 -0.31
C THR A 204 -14.16 29.08 -0.08
N THR A 205 -15.38 29.59 0.08
CA THR A 205 -15.63 31.03 0.35
C THR A 205 -15.03 31.52 1.67
N ASP A 206 -14.79 30.62 2.62
CA ASP A 206 -14.11 30.91 3.89
C ASP A 206 -12.59 30.63 3.84
N GLY A 207 -12.04 30.33 2.65
CA GLY A 207 -10.60 30.18 2.42
C GLY A 207 -10.01 28.83 2.83
N LYS A 208 -10.84 27.79 2.98
CA LYS A 208 -10.39 26.42 3.29
C LYS A 208 -10.17 25.62 2.02
N SER A 209 -9.38 24.56 2.09
CA SER A 209 -9.08 23.70 0.95
C SER A 209 -10.21 22.72 0.58
N GLY A 210 -11.17 22.53 1.49
CA GLY A 210 -12.27 21.59 1.28
C GLY A 210 -13.44 21.79 2.24
N VAL A 211 -14.48 20.98 2.04
CA VAL A 211 -15.69 20.94 2.85
C VAL A 211 -15.71 19.64 3.66
N VAL A 212 -15.84 19.76 4.98
CA VAL A 212 -15.94 18.62 5.90
C VAL A 212 -17.39 18.13 5.93
N LEU A 213 -17.61 16.87 5.53
CA LEU A 213 -18.89 16.19 5.57
C LEU A 213 -18.85 15.02 6.57
N GLU A 214 -19.99 14.37 6.78
CA GLU A 214 -20.17 13.26 7.72
C GLU A 214 -19.24 12.05 7.51
N ASP A 215 -18.72 11.87 6.29
CA ASP A 215 -17.83 10.78 5.88
C ASP A 215 -16.39 11.24 5.62
N GLY A 216 -16.10 12.53 5.82
CA GLY A 216 -14.79 13.17 5.73
C GLY A 216 -14.77 14.36 4.78
N THR A 217 -13.58 14.75 4.34
CA THR A 217 -13.35 16.01 3.62
C THR A 217 -13.37 15.81 2.11
N TYR A 218 -14.13 16.66 1.44
CA TYR A 218 -14.26 16.75 -0.01
C TYR A 218 -13.63 18.03 -0.53
N VAL A 219 -13.00 17.98 -1.71
CA VAL A 219 -12.36 19.14 -2.34
C VAL A 219 -12.88 19.34 -3.75
N LEU A 220 -12.76 20.56 -4.26
CA LEU A 220 -13.11 20.93 -5.63
C LEU A 220 -11.84 21.21 -6.44
N GLU A 221 -11.46 20.28 -7.30
CA GLU A 221 -10.24 20.35 -8.12
C GLU A 221 -10.54 20.86 -9.53
N GLU A 222 -9.55 21.50 -10.16
CA GLU A 222 -9.54 21.79 -11.60
C GLU A 222 -9.73 20.50 -12.41
N PHE A 223 -10.65 20.51 -13.38
CA PHE A 223 -10.77 19.40 -14.32
C PHE A 223 -9.65 19.44 -15.37
N ILE A 224 -8.76 18.45 -15.34
CA ILE A 224 -7.67 18.32 -16.31
C ILE A 224 -8.19 17.87 -17.68
N ARG A 225 -8.13 18.76 -18.68
CA ARG A 225 -8.45 18.42 -20.06
C ARG A 225 -7.28 17.66 -20.70
N GLY A 226 -7.34 16.33 -20.63
CA GLY A 226 -6.36 15.45 -21.25
C GLY A 226 -6.97 14.11 -21.66
N LYS A 227 -6.10 13.20 -22.10
CA LYS A 227 -6.43 11.79 -22.35
C LYS A 227 -5.43 10.90 -21.63
N HIS A 228 -5.84 9.69 -21.26
CA HIS A 228 -4.88 8.66 -20.89
C HIS A 228 -4.02 8.29 -22.10
N ASN A 229 -2.79 7.86 -21.85
CA ASN A 229 -1.93 7.44 -22.93
C ASN A 229 -2.39 6.10 -23.50
N THR A 230 -2.72 6.05 -24.79
CA THR A 230 -3.29 4.83 -25.41
C THR A 230 -2.29 3.68 -25.59
N LYS A 231 -0.98 3.93 -25.45
CA LYS A 231 0.08 2.92 -25.64
C LYS A 231 1.17 3.06 -24.58
N ARG A 232 1.34 2.06 -23.72
CA ARG A 232 2.45 1.95 -22.75
C ARG A 232 3.70 1.38 -23.44
N ASP A 233 4.31 2.12 -24.36
CA ASP A 233 5.57 1.75 -25.00
C ASP A 233 6.80 2.33 -24.27
N LEU A 234 8.01 2.00 -24.72
CA LEU A 234 9.25 2.48 -24.08
C LEU A 234 9.37 4.01 -24.09
N SER A 235 8.86 4.67 -25.13
CA SER A 235 8.86 6.14 -25.22
C SER A 235 7.99 6.78 -24.15
N TYR A 236 6.83 6.19 -23.87
CA TYR A 236 5.99 6.59 -22.74
C TYR A 236 6.75 6.51 -21.43
N PHE A 237 7.46 5.40 -21.17
CA PHE A 237 8.22 5.22 -19.93
C PHE A 237 9.36 6.22 -19.80
N THR A 238 10.11 6.49 -20.88
CA THR A 238 11.14 7.55 -20.87
C THR A 238 10.54 8.91 -20.52
N LYS A 239 9.42 9.29 -21.17
CA LYS A 239 8.76 10.56 -20.87
C LYS A 239 8.19 10.62 -19.46
N LEU A 240 7.66 9.51 -18.95
CA LEU A 240 7.15 9.44 -17.59
C LEU A 240 8.27 9.62 -16.57
N GLY A 241 9.43 9.00 -16.81
CA GLY A 241 10.62 9.15 -15.97
C GLY A 241 11.07 10.61 -15.86
N ASP A 242 11.11 11.33 -16.98
CA ASP A 242 11.41 12.77 -17.04
C ASP A 242 10.46 13.61 -16.18
N TYR A 243 9.15 13.40 -16.31
CA TYR A 243 8.15 14.10 -15.50
C TYR A 243 8.19 13.67 -14.02
N MET A 244 8.53 12.42 -13.71
CA MET A 244 8.74 11.97 -12.33
C MET A 244 9.93 12.67 -11.68
N ALA A 245 11.04 12.84 -12.41
CA ALA A 245 12.19 13.59 -11.93
C ALA A 245 11.84 15.04 -11.63
N THR A 246 11.12 15.68 -12.55
CA THR A 246 10.60 17.05 -12.38
C THR A 246 9.71 17.12 -11.13
N MET A 247 8.76 16.19 -11.00
CA MET A 247 7.85 16.13 -9.85
C MET A 247 8.59 16.00 -8.51
N HIS A 248 9.50 15.03 -8.38
CA HIS A 248 10.24 14.83 -7.13
C HIS A 248 11.10 16.03 -6.75
N GLU A 249 11.71 16.71 -7.72
CA GLU A 249 12.49 17.91 -7.46
C GLU A 249 11.63 19.05 -6.90
N GLN A 250 10.45 19.27 -7.49
CA GLN A 250 9.56 20.35 -7.06
C GLN A 250 8.95 20.07 -5.70
N LEU A 251 8.58 18.81 -5.44
CA LEU A 251 8.13 18.38 -4.13
C LEU A 251 9.24 18.52 -3.07
N LEU A 252 10.49 18.20 -3.42
CA LEU A 252 11.63 18.41 -2.53
C LEU A 252 11.80 19.89 -2.18
N ILE A 253 11.84 20.77 -3.18
CA ILE A 253 11.94 22.23 -2.97
C ILE A 253 10.79 22.73 -2.09
N LEU A 254 9.57 22.25 -2.32
CA LEU A 254 8.41 22.63 -1.51
C LEU A 254 8.57 22.19 -0.04
N VAL A 255 8.99 20.96 0.21
CA VAL A 255 9.19 20.44 1.57
C VAL A 255 10.35 21.17 2.27
N GLU A 256 11.42 21.51 1.57
CA GLU A 256 12.53 22.30 2.10
C GLU A 256 12.08 23.71 2.53
N ASN A 257 11.21 24.34 1.74
CA ASN A 257 10.63 25.66 2.05
C ASN A 257 9.54 25.59 3.13
N HIS A 258 8.89 24.43 3.31
CA HIS A 258 7.82 24.21 4.29
C HIS A 258 8.08 22.94 5.12
N PRO A 259 9.03 22.95 6.08
CA PRO A 259 9.48 21.73 6.77
C PRO A 259 8.38 20.96 7.54
N ASN A 260 7.31 21.65 7.93
CA ASN A 260 6.17 21.01 8.60
C ASN A 260 5.27 20.22 7.62
N LEU A 261 5.30 20.55 6.32
CA LEU A 261 4.48 19.90 5.30
C LEU A 261 4.79 18.40 5.19
N GLY A 262 6.08 18.04 5.22
CA GLY A 262 6.51 16.64 5.14
C GLY A 262 5.97 15.76 6.27
N ARG A 263 5.70 16.34 7.46
CA ARG A 263 5.19 15.60 8.62
C ARG A 263 3.77 15.08 8.41
N GLU A 264 2.93 15.83 7.71
CA GLU A 264 1.55 15.44 7.40
C GLU A 264 1.48 14.27 6.40
N PHE A 265 2.61 13.95 5.75
CA PHE A 265 2.74 12.89 4.76
C PHE A 265 3.53 11.67 5.27
N LEU A 266 3.95 11.66 6.54
CA LEU A 266 4.53 10.49 7.18
C LEU A 266 3.48 9.38 7.32
N THR A 267 3.90 8.14 7.21
CA THR A 267 3.02 6.97 7.37
C THR A 267 3.64 5.96 8.32
N ASP A 268 2.87 5.48 9.31
CA ASP A 268 3.35 4.49 10.29
C ASP A 268 3.50 3.08 9.71
N ALA A 269 2.80 2.79 8.61
CA ALA A 269 2.82 1.47 7.98
C ALA A 269 4.04 1.31 7.08
N LYS A 270 4.86 0.28 7.34
CA LYS A 270 5.96 -0.07 6.44
C LYS A 270 5.39 -0.65 5.14
N HIS A 271 5.84 -0.12 4.02
CA HIS A 271 5.48 -0.63 2.69
C HIS A 271 6.01 -2.06 2.45
N LEU A 272 7.20 -2.32 3.00
CA LEU A 272 7.95 -3.56 2.97
C LEU A 272 8.40 -3.94 4.39
N SER A 273 8.15 -5.18 4.80
CA SER A 273 8.63 -5.77 6.07
C SER A 273 8.81 -7.28 5.90
N GLU A 274 9.71 -7.89 6.68
CA GLU A 274 9.96 -9.33 6.66
C GLU A 274 8.67 -10.11 6.96
N SER A 275 7.91 -9.66 7.95
CA SER A 275 6.59 -10.21 8.29
C SER A 275 5.59 -10.19 7.14
N ASN A 276 5.60 -9.15 6.31
CA ASN A 276 4.74 -9.10 5.14
C ASN A 276 5.20 -10.14 4.12
N SER A 277 6.51 -10.20 3.83
CA SER A 277 7.08 -11.21 2.94
C SER A 277 6.76 -12.64 3.39
N VAL A 278 6.97 -12.95 4.67
CA VAL A 278 6.65 -14.27 5.24
C VAL A 278 5.15 -14.58 5.17
N ALA A 279 4.28 -13.61 5.48
CA ALA A 279 2.84 -13.80 5.34
C ALA A 279 2.43 -14.09 3.88
N LEU A 280 3.07 -13.46 2.90
CA LEU A 280 2.87 -13.77 1.47
C LEU A 280 3.34 -15.20 1.14
N GLY A 281 4.49 -15.64 1.68
CA GLY A 281 5.01 -16.99 1.49
C GLY A 281 4.09 -18.09 2.06
N ILE A 282 3.51 -17.86 3.25
CA ILE A 282 2.51 -18.77 3.83
C ILE A 282 1.28 -18.88 2.91
N ASP A 283 0.74 -17.75 2.44
CA ASP A 283 -0.41 -17.72 1.55
C ASP A 283 -0.14 -18.45 0.22
N LEU A 284 1.05 -18.25 -0.37
CA LEU A 284 1.48 -18.95 -1.59
C LEU A 284 1.59 -20.46 -1.37
N SER A 285 2.15 -20.87 -0.23
CA SER A 285 2.28 -22.28 0.12
C SER A 285 0.91 -22.95 0.26
N LEU A 286 -0.04 -22.28 0.91
CA LEU A 286 -1.41 -22.78 1.05
C LEU A 286 -2.14 -22.91 -0.29
N ALA A 287 -1.74 -22.12 -1.29
CA ALA A 287 -2.27 -22.20 -2.64
C ALA A 287 -1.56 -23.25 -3.53
N GLY A 288 -0.59 -24.01 -3.00
CA GLY A 288 0.21 -24.98 -3.78
C GLY A 288 1.19 -24.30 -4.74
N LEU A 289 1.70 -23.13 -4.35
CA LEU A 289 2.61 -22.29 -5.14
C LEU A 289 3.96 -22.10 -4.44
N GLU A 290 4.45 -23.13 -3.74
CA GLU A 290 5.68 -23.10 -2.94
C GLU A 290 6.91 -22.72 -3.79
N GLY A 291 6.89 -22.99 -5.10
CA GLY A 291 7.96 -22.62 -6.03
C GLY A 291 8.20 -21.11 -6.19
N ILE A 292 7.36 -20.24 -5.61
CA ILE A 292 7.56 -18.78 -5.56
C ILE A 292 8.23 -18.36 -4.23
N ASN A 293 8.26 -19.24 -3.22
CA ASN A 293 8.83 -18.91 -1.90
C ASN A 293 10.32 -18.58 -1.96
N SER A 294 11.07 -19.08 -2.96
CA SER A 294 12.48 -18.71 -3.15
C SER A 294 12.66 -17.20 -3.38
N GLU A 295 11.75 -16.55 -4.10
CA GLU A 295 11.76 -15.08 -4.26
C GLU A 295 11.46 -14.39 -2.92
N ILE A 296 10.53 -14.93 -2.12
CA ILE A 296 10.23 -14.42 -0.77
C ILE A 296 11.46 -14.52 0.15
N SER A 297 12.14 -15.67 0.14
CA SER A 297 13.37 -15.88 0.91
C SER A 297 14.43 -14.87 0.51
N GLN A 298 14.66 -14.66 -0.79
CA GLN A 298 15.60 -13.65 -1.27
C GLN A 298 15.28 -12.24 -0.75
N PHE A 299 14.02 -11.80 -0.76
CA PHE A 299 13.67 -10.47 -0.25
C PHE A 299 13.99 -10.28 1.24
N VAL A 300 13.88 -11.35 2.03
CA VAL A 300 14.18 -11.34 3.47
C VAL A 300 15.69 -11.46 3.71
N GLU A 301 16.37 -12.35 2.99
CA GLU A 301 17.83 -12.56 3.07
C GLU A 301 18.63 -11.34 2.61
N LEU A 302 18.19 -10.67 1.55
CA LEU A 302 18.78 -9.40 1.08
C LEU A 302 18.56 -8.25 2.07
N GLU A 303 17.80 -8.48 3.15
CA GLU A 303 17.34 -7.46 4.08
C GLU A 303 16.77 -6.25 3.33
N LEU A 304 15.98 -6.51 2.27
CA LEU A 304 15.52 -5.48 1.33
C LEU A 304 14.82 -4.32 2.05
N SER A 305 14.10 -4.63 3.13
CA SER A 305 13.49 -3.66 4.06
C SER A 305 14.51 -2.67 4.63
N LYS A 306 15.67 -3.15 5.08
CA LYS A 306 16.76 -2.37 5.67
C LYS A 306 17.52 -1.60 4.61
N GLU A 307 17.87 -2.26 3.50
CA GLU A 307 18.58 -1.63 2.39
C GLU A 307 17.81 -0.44 1.80
N ILE A 308 16.49 -0.60 1.62
CA ILE A 308 15.61 0.48 1.18
C ILE A 308 15.49 1.57 2.26
N LYS A 309 15.40 1.20 3.55
CA LYS A 309 15.29 2.16 4.65
C LYS A 309 16.47 3.14 4.70
N LEU A 310 17.67 2.71 4.32
CA LEU A 310 18.89 3.52 4.27
C LEU A 310 18.90 4.55 3.13
N LEU A 311 17.99 4.45 2.16
CA LEU A 311 17.89 5.43 1.07
C LEU A 311 17.29 6.76 1.56
N PRO A 312 17.57 7.90 0.91
CA PRO A 312 16.94 9.17 1.25
C PRO A 312 15.41 9.13 1.04
N GLU A 313 14.68 9.86 1.89
CA GLU A 313 13.23 10.02 1.73
C GLU A 313 12.90 11.18 0.79
N TYR A 314 11.82 11.00 0.06
CA TYR A 314 11.23 11.95 -0.87
C TYR A 314 9.73 11.98 -0.62
N LEU A 315 9.11 13.12 -0.89
CA LEU A 315 7.68 13.19 -1.06
C LEU A 315 7.36 12.65 -2.46
N ILE A 316 6.57 11.58 -2.52
CA ILE A 316 6.23 10.86 -3.76
C ILE A 316 4.71 10.85 -3.96
N HIS A 317 4.24 10.70 -5.19
CA HIS A 317 2.80 10.64 -5.52
C HIS A 317 2.11 9.40 -4.92
N GLY A 318 2.80 8.26 -4.90
CA GLY A 318 2.40 7.03 -4.24
C GLY A 318 1.34 6.19 -4.95
N ASP A 319 0.87 6.62 -6.12
CA ASP A 319 -0.10 5.88 -6.96
C ASP A 319 -0.05 6.30 -8.44
N LEU A 320 1.15 6.47 -9.00
CA LEU A 320 1.32 6.93 -10.37
C LEU A 320 1.09 5.82 -11.41
N ASN A 321 -0.13 5.30 -11.49
CA ASN A 321 -0.56 4.34 -12.52
C ASN A 321 -1.10 5.08 -13.78
N GLU A 322 -1.35 4.35 -14.87
CA GLU A 322 -1.83 4.94 -16.14
C GLU A 322 -3.11 5.80 -15.99
N SER A 323 -4.04 5.38 -15.12
CA SER A 323 -5.28 6.15 -14.90
C SER A 323 -5.05 7.48 -14.17
N ASN A 324 -3.89 7.65 -13.52
CA ASN A 324 -3.54 8.87 -12.80
C ASN A 324 -2.58 9.78 -13.58
N VAL A 325 -2.24 9.41 -14.83
CA VAL A 325 -1.40 10.21 -15.73
C VAL A 325 -2.25 10.74 -16.90
N MET A 326 -2.41 12.05 -16.95
CA MET A 326 -3.16 12.76 -17.98
C MET A 326 -2.22 13.37 -19.02
N VAL A 327 -2.34 12.94 -20.27
CA VAL A 327 -1.63 13.54 -21.40
C VAL A 327 -2.38 14.78 -21.87
N THR A 328 -1.72 15.93 -21.77
CA THR A 328 -2.22 17.24 -22.20
C THR A 328 -1.33 17.79 -23.34
N PRO A 329 -1.75 18.84 -24.05
CA PRO A 329 -0.90 19.50 -25.06
C PRO A 329 0.44 19.98 -24.51
N ASN A 330 0.50 20.31 -23.21
CA ASN A 330 1.69 20.86 -22.56
C ASN A 330 2.54 19.79 -21.84
N GLY A 331 2.13 18.52 -21.86
CA GLY A 331 2.82 17.49 -21.09
C GLY A 331 1.94 16.57 -20.28
N PHE A 332 2.57 15.80 -19.39
CA PHE A 332 1.87 15.01 -18.40
C PHE A 332 1.44 15.88 -17.22
N ARG A 333 0.21 15.67 -16.78
CA ARG A 333 -0.30 16.12 -15.47
C ARG A 333 -0.72 14.89 -14.67
N PHE A 334 -0.57 14.97 -13.37
CA PHE A 334 -0.85 13.89 -12.44
C PHE A 334 -2.06 14.23 -11.58
N ILE A 335 -2.94 13.26 -11.39
CA ILE A 335 -4.18 13.40 -10.62
C ILE A 335 -4.23 12.36 -9.49
N ASP A 336 -5.17 12.51 -8.57
CA ASP A 336 -5.36 11.62 -7.40
C ASP A 336 -4.21 11.67 -6.38
N LEU A 337 -4.04 12.85 -5.78
CA LEU A 337 -3.00 13.15 -4.79
C LEU A 337 -3.26 12.56 -3.40
N GLU A 338 -4.39 11.88 -3.16
CA GLU A 338 -4.72 11.35 -1.83
C GLU A 338 -3.67 10.35 -1.30
N LYS A 339 -2.89 9.76 -2.21
CA LYS A 339 -1.83 8.77 -1.93
C LYS A 339 -0.44 9.36 -1.74
N ILE A 340 -0.29 10.68 -1.87
CA ILE A 340 0.98 11.36 -1.67
C ILE A 340 1.54 11.03 -0.28
N LYS A 341 2.83 10.72 -0.19
CA LYS A 341 3.46 10.26 1.05
C LYS A 341 4.96 10.46 1.05
N MET A 342 5.55 10.56 2.24
CA MET A 342 6.99 10.41 2.40
C MET A 342 7.38 8.94 2.19
N SER A 343 8.26 8.68 1.23
CA SER A 343 8.78 7.34 0.95
C SER A 343 10.12 7.41 0.21
N LYS A 344 10.65 6.26 -0.19
CA LYS A 344 11.84 6.25 -1.06
C LYS A 344 11.40 6.47 -2.50
N ARG A 345 12.11 7.30 -3.26
CA ARG A 345 11.74 7.63 -4.65
C ARG A 345 11.64 6.41 -5.58
N ILE A 346 12.40 5.35 -5.32
CA ILE A 346 12.31 4.09 -6.06
C ILE A 346 10.96 3.37 -5.87
N CYS A 347 10.24 3.62 -4.78
CA CYS A 347 8.91 3.05 -4.55
C CYS A 347 7.85 3.61 -5.52
N GLU A 348 8.08 4.79 -6.11
CA GLU A 348 7.18 5.36 -7.13
C GLU A 348 7.23 4.56 -8.44
N LEU A 349 8.27 3.75 -8.67
CA LEU A 349 8.42 2.98 -9.91
C LEU A 349 7.45 1.79 -9.99
N GLU A 350 6.95 1.28 -8.86
CA GLU A 350 6.10 0.08 -8.82
C GLU A 350 4.82 0.25 -9.63
N SER A 351 4.05 1.29 -9.31
CA SER A 351 2.73 1.52 -9.92
C SER A 351 2.77 1.73 -11.44
N PRO A 352 3.60 2.63 -11.98
CA PRO A 352 3.62 2.89 -13.41
C PRO A 352 4.15 1.69 -14.21
N LEU A 353 5.05 0.88 -13.65
CA LEU A 353 5.63 -0.27 -14.36
C LEU A 353 4.71 -1.48 -14.36
N ILE A 354 3.92 -1.68 -13.30
CA ILE A 354 3.10 -2.88 -13.13
C ILE A 354 1.61 -2.66 -13.46
N PHE A 355 1.06 -1.47 -13.19
CA PHE A 355 -0.39 -1.24 -13.25
C PHE A 355 -0.81 -0.28 -14.38
N GLY A 356 -1.65 -0.78 -15.30
CA GLY A 356 -2.44 0.05 -16.23
C GLY A 356 -3.69 0.67 -15.59
N GLY A 357 -3.81 0.61 -14.27
CA GLY A 357 -4.97 1.07 -13.49
C GLY A 357 -5.44 0.05 -12.45
N ASN A 358 -6.30 0.49 -11.54
CA ASN A 358 -6.69 -0.25 -10.32
C ASN A 358 -7.26 -1.66 -10.54
N MET A 359 -7.87 -1.93 -11.70
CA MET A 359 -8.46 -3.24 -12.03
C MET A 359 -7.64 -4.03 -13.05
N ALA A 360 -6.64 -3.41 -13.70
CA ALA A 360 -5.85 -4.04 -14.75
C ALA A 360 -5.04 -5.22 -14.18
N ILE A 361 -4.89 -6.28 -14.97
CA ILE A 361 -3.99 -7.38 -14.62
C ILE A 361 -2.55 -6.82 -14.63
N PRO A 362 -1.74 -7.09 -13.60
CA PRO A 362 -0.34 -6.71 -13.57
C PRO A 362 0.41 -7.14 -14.83
N PHE A 363 1.12 -6.20 -15.46
CA PHE A 363 1.92 -6.47 -16.65
C PHE A 363 3.13 -5.54 -16.71
N TYR A 364 4.31 -6.14 -16.73
CA TYR A 364 5.62 -5.56 -16.91
C TYR A 364 6.02 -5.65 -18.39
N LEU A 365 6.44 -4.51 -18.95
CA LEU A 365 7.00 -4.46 -20.30
C LEU A 365 8.53 -4.56 -20.21
N GLU A 366 9.13 -5.49 -20.94
CA GLU A 366 10.59 -5.62 -21.05
C GLU A 366 11.24 -4.30 -21.48
N GLY A 367 12.29 -3.87 -20.78
CA GLY A 367 13.00 -2.62 -21.01
C GLY A 367 12.32 -1.36 -20.45
N SER A 368 11.10 -1.48 -19.88
CA SER A 368 10.39 -0.32 -19.33
C SER A 368 11.07 0.26 -18.09
N LEU A 369 11.65 -0.57 -17.21
CA LEU A 369 12.42 -0.11 -16.05
C LEU A 369 13.66 0.69 -16.49
N LYS A 370 14.42 0.17 -17.45
CA LYS A 370 15.58 0.90 -18.01
C LYS A 370 15.17 2.21 -18.67
N SER A 371 14.04 2.21 -19.40
CA SER A 371 13.53 3.40 -20.08
C SER A 371 13.07 4.48 -19.12
N ILE A 372 12.32 4.12 -18.06
CA ILE A 372 11.85 5.09 -17.06
C ILE A 372 13.01 5.64 -16.21
N ILE A 373 13.97 4.80 -15.83
CA ILE A 373 15.17 5.25 -15.10
C ILE A 373 16.05 6.14 -16.00
N GLY A 374 16.20 5.79 -17.28
CA GLY A 374 16.93 6.61 -18.25
C GLY A 374 16.34 8.01 -18.39
N GLY A 375 15.01 8.10 -18.54
CA GLY A 375 14.29 9.38 -18.58
C GLY A 375 14.34 10.15 -17.26
N TYR A 376 14.28 9.44 -16.13
CA TYR A 376 14.43 10.08 -14.81
C TYR A 376 15.82 10.72 -14.67
N ASN A 377 16.87 9.96 -14.99
CA ASN A 377 18.25 10.41 -14.82
C ASN A 377 18.66 11.51 -15.79
N SER A 378 18.03 11.62 -16.96
CA SER A 378 18.31 12.71 -17.90
C SER A 378 17.88 14.08 -17.40
N SER A 379 16.91 14.12 -16.48
CA SER A 379 16.27 15.37 -16.04
C SER A 379 16.44 15.64 -14.54
N ALA A 380 16.74 14.63 -13.74
CA ALA A 380 16.95 14.78 -12.32
C ALA A 380 18.28 15.49 -12.01
N LYS A 381 18.23 16.53 -11.15
CA LYS A 381 19.45 17.10 -10.53
C LYS A 381 20.27 16.07 -9.76
N SER A 382 19.60 15.11 -9.14
CA SER A 382 20.22 13.97 -8.45
C SER A 382 19.75 12.67 -9.12
N PRO A 383 20.52 12.10 -10.06
CA PRO A 383 20.20 10.82 -10.69
C PRO A 383 20.06 9.67 -9.68
N LEU A 384 19.36 8.62 -10.09
CA LEU A 384 19.30 7.36 -9.35
C LEU A 384 20.68 6.68 -9.35
N SER A 385 21.16 6.33 -8.16
CA SER A 385 22.42 5.61 -7.95
C SER A 385 22.33 4.15 -8.43
N ASP A 386 23.48 3.49 -8.64
CA ASP A 386 23.51 2.06 -8.97
C ASP A 386 22.80 1.19 -7.92
N LYS A 387 22.93 1.56 -6.64
CA LYS A 387 22.23 0.88 -5.55
C LYS A 387 20.72 0.99 -5.71
N GLU A 388 20.21 2.19 -5.98
CA GLU A 388 18.77 2.40 -6.22
C GLU A 388 18.27 1.64 -7.44
N ARG A 389 19.06 1.61 -8.53
CA ARG A 389 18.71 0.85 -9.74
C ARG A 389 18.57 -0.64 -9.46
N LYS A 390 19.53 -1.23 -8.75
CA LYS A 390 19.50 -2.66 -8.36
C LYS A 390 18.31 -2.97 -7.46
N LEU A 391 18.10 -2.17 -6.40
CA LEU A 391 16.98 -2.36 -5.47
C LEU A 391 15.61 -2.22 -6.14
N SER A 392 15.51 -1.44 -7.23
CA SER A 392 14.25 -1.27 -7.95
C SER A 392 13.76 -2.58 -8.59
N ILE A 393 14.67 -3.46 -9.05
CA ILE A 393 14.30 -4.76 -9.62
C ILE A 393 13.59 -5.61 -8.57
N ASP A 394 14.22 -5.79 -7.40
CA ASP A 394 13.67 -6.60 -6.31
C ASP A 394 12.36 -6.02 -5.77
N LEU A 395 12.27 -4.69 -5.71
CA LEU A 395 11.06 -4.00 -5.28
C LEU A 395 9.86 -4.25 -6.22
N ILE A 396 10.09 -4.24 -7.53
CA ILE A 396 9.05 -4.51 -8.53
C ILE A 396 8.64 -6.00 -8.48
N LYS A 397 9.60 -6.92 -8.34
CA LYS A 397 9.32 -8.34 -8.13
C LYS A 397 8.47 -8.56 -6.89
N TYR A 398 8.83 -7.94 -5.78
CA TYR A 398 8.05 -7.97 -4.54
C TYR A 398 6.63 -7.45 -4.75
N ALA A 399 6.47 -6.31 -5.44
CA ALA A 399 5.16 -5.74 -5.74
C ALA A 399 4.28 -6.66 -6.60
N LEU A 400 4.86 -7.35 -7.60
CA LEU A 400 4.16 -8.37 -8.40
C LEU A 400 3.64 -9.53 -7.55
N VAL A 401 4.50 -10.10 -6.70
CA VAL A 401 4.12 -11.23 -5.82
C VAL A 401 3.06 -10.78 -4.81
N LYS A 402 3.26 -9.63 -4.16
CA LYS A 402 2.29 -9.04 -3.23
C LYS A 402 0.94 -8.80 -3.89
N ASN A 403 0.91 -8.26 -5.11
CA ASN A 403 -0.33 -8.01 -5.82
C ASN A 403 -1.04 -9.33 -6.18
N PHE A 404 -0.31 -10.33 -6.67
CA PHE A 404 -0.84 -11.64 -6.98
C PHE A 404 -1.50 -12.28 -5.74
N VAL A 405 -0.80 -12.33 -4.61
CA VAL A 405 -1.37 -12.90 -3.37
C VAL A 405 -2.63 -12.14 -2.93
N ILE A 406 -2.58 -10.81 -2.91
CA ILE A 406 -3.73 -10.01 -2.47
C ILE A 406 -4.95 -10.25 -3.36
N ARG A 407 -4.79 -10.20 -4.68
CA ARG A 407 -5.92 -10.32 -5.62
C ARG A 407 -6.42 -11.75 -5.72
N ASN A 408 -5.53 -12.71 -5.97
CA ASN A 408 -5.92 -14.07 -6.28
C ASN A 408 -6.26 -14.89 -5.05
N ILE A 409 -5.47 -14.76 -3.99
CA ILE A 409 -5.60 -15.60 -2.79
C ILE A 409 -6.53 -14.92 -1.80
N ARG A 410 -6.19 -13.68 -1.40
CA ARG A 410 -6.93 -12.99 -0.32
C ARG A 410 -8.30 -12.48 -0.75
N ARG A 411 -8.43 -11.98 -1.99
CA ARG A 411 -9.71 -11.46 -2.55
C ARG A 411 -10.45 -12.47 -3.44
N GLY A 412 -9.80 -13.55 -3.87
CA GLY A 412 -10.41 -14.53 -4.78
C GLY A 412 -10.63 -14.03 -6.22
N GLU A 413 -10.01 -12.92 -6.60
CA GLU A 413 -10.03 -12.38 -7.97
C GLU A 413 -9.09 -13.24 -8.85
N LYS A 414 -9.61 -14.31 -9.47
CA LYS A 414 -8.82 -15.26 -10.28
C LYS A 414 -8.39 -14.72 -11.66
N ALA A 415 -8.20 -13.41 -11.79
CA ALA A 415 -7.90 -12.76 -13.08
C ALA A 415 -6.41 -12.82 -13.46
N ASN A 416 -5.49 -12.86 -12.49
CA ASN A 416 -4.04 -12.88 -12.75
C ASN A 416 -3.48 -14.30 -12.60
N THR A 417 -3.02 -14.97 -13.66
CA THR A 417 -2.60 -16.38 -13.55
C THR A 417 -1.19 -16.53 -12.95
N LYS A 418 -0.86 -17.74 -12.47
CA LYS A 418 0.49 -18.08 -12.01
C LYS A 418 1.50 -17.88 -13.14
N GLU A 419 1.13 -18.29 -14.35
CA GLU A 419 1.96 -18.18 -15.55
C GLU A 419 2.26 -16.71 -15.87
N ASN A 420 1.26 -15.82 -15.72
CA ASN A 420 1.49 -14.39 -15.89
C ASN A 420 2.48 -13.87 -14.84
N LEU A 421 2.32 -14.20 -13.56
CA LEU A 421 3.28 -13.80 -12.53
C LEU A 421 4.71 -14.27 -12.86
N LEU A 422 4.88 -15.56 -13.19
CA LEU A 422 6.19 -16.12 -13.52
C LEU A 422 6.82 -15.50 -14.78
N ALA A 423 6.00 -15.20 -15.80
CA ALA A 423 6.48 -14.50 -16.99
C ALA A 423 7.03 -13.11 -16.65
N ASN A 424 6.30 -12.33 -15.84
CA ASN A 424 6.73 -11.00 -15.40
C ASN A 424 8.02 -11.06 -14.55
N LEU A 425 8.10 -12.00 -13.61
CA LEU A 425 9.30 -12.21 -12.79
C LEU A 425 10.50 -12.60 -13.66
N SER A 426 10.29 -13.48 -14.66
CA SER A 426 11.35 -13.88 -15.58
C SER A 426 11.86 -12.72 -16.44
N LEU A 427 10.98 -11.83 -16.92
CA LEU A 427 11.37 -10.64 -17.67
C LEU A 427 12.21 -9.69 -16.80
N LEU A 428 11.80 -9.44 -15.56
CA LEU A 428 12.54 -8.58 -14.62
C LEU A 428 13.91 -9.15 -14.27
N SER A 429 14.04 -10.47 -14.16
CA SER A 429 15.34 -11.12 -13.87
C SER A 429 16.35 -11.02 -15.03
N LYS A 430 15.95 -10.54 -16.21
CA LYS A 430 16.84 -10.28 -17.36
C LYS A 430 17.25 -8.82 -17.48
N GLU A 431 16.74 -7.95 -16.61
CA GLU A 431 17.11 -6.54 -16.60
C GLU A 431 18.49 -6.37 -15.95
N ASP A 432 19.43 -5.84 -16.74
CA ASP A 432 20.81 -5.62 -16.31
C ASP A 432 21.11 -4.10 -16.33
N PHE A 433 21.72 -3.60 -15.25
CA PHE A 433 22.14 -2.19 -15.08
C PHE A 433 23.64 -2.01 -14.99
#